data_AF-A0A922XD85-F1
#
_entry.id   AF-A0A922XD85-F1
#
_cell.length_a   1.000
_cell.length_b   1.000
_cell.length_c   1.000
_cell.angle_alpha   90.00
_cell.angle_beta   90.00
_cell.angle_gamma   90.00
#
_symmetry.space_group_name_H-M   'P 1'
#
loop_
_entity.id
_entity.type
_entity.pdbx_description
1 polymer ?
#
loop_
_entity_poly.entity_id
_entity_poly.type
_entity_poly.pdbx_seq_one_letter_code
_entity_poly.pdbx_strand_id
1 'polypeptide(L)'
;MINRGELEKRREIGTIHASRRTASSVDVERNGRGDVMSVRIGRWRTLTASAQRRIAEVRELHCDRVAVRLASGSEGDSRMGCEIWQLYDLQGQLLASLQTSLDGRLAVVSDYESRKASRLVRNRRGEMETAESWSI
;
A
#
# COMPACT_ATOMS: atom_id res chain seq x y z
N MET A 1 13.89 16.39 -60.66
CA MET A 1 14.73 15.27 -60.18
C MET A 1 15.07 15.53 -58.75
N ILE A 2 14.47 14.80 -57.82
CA ILE A 2 14.64 15.01 -56.37
C ILE A 2 15.72 14.03 -55.90
N ASN A 3 16.77 14.58 -55.27
CA ASN A 3 17.94 13.85 -54.81
C ASN A 3 17.56 12.79 -53.77
N ARG A 4 17.89 11.52 -54.06
CA ARG A 4 17.68 10.34 -53.21
C ARG A 4 18.57 10.29 -51.94
N GLY A 5 19.37 11.34 -51.69
CA GLY A 5 20.36 11.38 -50.61
C GLY A 5 19.92 12.06 -49.30
N GLU A 6 18.74 12.66 -49.23
CA GLU A 6 18.26 13.37 -48.02
C GLU A 6 17.17 12.63 -47.24
N LEU A 7 16.75 11.43 -47.69
CA LEU A 7 15.71 10.65 -47.01
C LEU A 7 16.23 9.68 -45.93
N GLU A 8 17.54 9.46 -45.84
CA GLU A 8 18.12 8.48 -44.90
C GLU A 8 18.62 9.11 -43.58
N LYS A 9 18.65 10.44 -43.47
CA LYS A 9 19.09 11.14 -42.25
C LYS A 9 17.99 11.42 -41.23
N ARG A 10 16.76 10.93 -41.45
CA ARG A 10 15.62 11.06 -40.52
C ARG A 10 15.08 9.72 -40.00
N ARG A 11 15.85 8.64 -40.18
CA ARG A 11 15.57 7.32 -39.61
C ARG A 11 16.60 6.89 -38.57
N GLU A 12 17.16 7.84 -37.83
CA GLU A 12 17.46 7.58 -36.42
C GLU A 12 16.22 7.97 -35.62
N ILE A 13 15.17 7.16 -35.83
CA ILE A 13 14.19 6.92 -34.78
C ILE A 13 15.04 6.39 -33.65
N GLY A 14 15.37 7.27 -32.71
CA GLY A 14 16.03 6.88 -31.48
C GLY A 14 15.30 5.64 -31.01
N THR A 15 16.00 4.51 -31.08
CA THR A 15 15.64 3.30 -30.38
C THR A 15 15.67 3.73 -28.93
N ILE A 16 14.57 4.34 -28.48
CA ILE A 16 14.24 4.45 -27.08
C ILE A 16 14.12 3.00 -26.71
N HIS A 17 15.24 2.47 -26.22
CA HIS A 17 15.25 1.37 -25.30
C HIS A 17 14.16 1.75 -24.31
N ALA A 18 12.99 1.16 -24.51
CA ALA A 18 12.03 0.94 -23.46
C ALA A 18 12.80 0.08 -22.47
N SER A 19 13.61 0.76 -21.65
CA SER A 19 14.08 0.26 -20.39
C SER A 19 12.78 -0.13 -19.72
N ARG A 20 12.51 -1.44 -19.74
CA ARG A 20 11.60 -2.05 -18.79
C ARG A 20 12.22 -1.77 -17.42
N ARG A 21 12.07 -0.53 -16.95
CA ARG A 21 11.66 -0.34 -15.56
C ARG A 21 10.45 -1.23 -15.46
N THR A 22 10.59 -2.32 -14.71
CA THR A 22 9.46 -2.94 -14.04
C THR A 22 8.63 -1.79 -13.51
N ALA A 23 7.56 -1.43 -14.25
CA ALA A 23 6.66 -0.40 -13.80
C ALA A 23 6.13 -0.96 -12.48
N SER A 24 6.48 -0.30 -11.37
CA SER A 24 5.96 -0.72 -10.07
C SER A 24 4.45 -0.84 -10.24
N SER A 25 3.89 -1.97 -9.81
CA SER A 25 2.45 -2.15 -9.72
C SER A 25 1.82 -1.19 -8.71
N VAL A 26 2.65 -0.40 -8.02
CA VAL A 26 2.27 0.60 -7.03
C VAL A 26 2.66 1.98 -7.53
N ASP A 27 1.68 2.87 -7.55
CA ASP A 27 1.87 4.28 -7.87
C ASP A 27 1.53 5.09 -6.62
N VAL A 28 2.45 5.92 -6.15
CA VAL A 28 2.34 6.66 -4.89
C VAL A 28 2.41 8.15 -5.18
N GLU A 29 1.32 8.85 -4.94
CA GLU A 29 1.24 10.29 -5.06
C GLU A 29 1.51 10.95 -3.69
N ARG A 30 2.38 11.96 -3.69
CA ARG A 30 2.75 12.70 -2.48
C ARG A 30 2.53 14.20 -2.67
N ASN A 31 2.18 14.90 -1.59
CA ASN A 31 2.10 16.36 -1.59
C ASN A 31 3.51 16.99 -1.51
N GLY A 32 3.59 18.34 -1.56
CA GLY A 32 4.85 19.08 -1.44
C GLY A 32 5.57 18.97 -0.09
N ARG A 33 4.94 18.35 0.93
CA ARG A 33 5.53 18.03 2.23
C ARG A 33 6.03 16.59 2.32
N GLY A 34 5.81 15.79 1.27
CA GLY A 34 6.17 14.38 1.22
C GLY A 34 5.12 13.42 1.82
N ASP A 35 3.99 13.93 2.30
CA ASP A 35 2.89 13.08 2.78
C ASP A 35 2.24 12.33 1.63
N VAL A 36 1.89 11.06 1.84
CA VAL A 36 1.21 10.25 0.83
C VAL A 36 -0.26 10.68 0.73
N MET A 37 -0.64 11.20 -0.43
CA MET A 37 -2.00 11.65 -0.73
C MET A 37 -2.84 10.52 -1.32
N SER A 38 -2.25 9.74 -2.22
CA SER A 38 -2.93 8.59 -2.82
C SER A 38 -1.94 7.47 -3.14
N VAL A 39 -2.47 6.24 -3.15
CA VAL A 39 -1.74 5.03 -3.55
C VAL A 39 -2.64 4.23 -4.47
N ARG A 40 -2.16 3.93 -5.67
CA ARG A 40 -2.81 2.98 -6.58
C ARG A 40 -2.03 1.67 -6.57
N ILE A 41 -2.72 0.56 -6.31
CA ILE A 41 -2.18 -0.80 -6.31
C ILE A 41 -2.88 -1.58 -7.42
N GLY A 42 -2.10 -2.06 -8.38
CA GLY A 42 -2.62 -2.71 -9.57
C GLY A 42 -3.53 -1.79 -10.37
N ARG A 43 -4.55 -2.37 -11.00
CA ARG A 43 -5.43 -1.63 -11.92
C ARG A 43 -6.62 -0.95 -11.23
N TRP A 44 -7.04 -1.42 -10.06
CA TRP A 44 -8.37 -1.11 -9.52
C TRP A 44 -8.38 -0.55 -8.10
N ARG A 45 -7.33 -0.78 -7.31
CA ARG A 45 -7.30 -0.34 -5.91
C ARG A 45 -6.65 1.02 -5.82
N THR A 46 -7.42 2.01 -5.42
CA THR A 46 -6.90 3.32 -5.01
C THR A 46 -7.23 3.55 -3.55
N LEU A 47 -6.22 3.94 -2.77
CA LEU A 47 -6.36 4.43 -1.41
C LEU A 47 -6.03 5.92 -1.42
N THR A 48 -6.90 6.72 -0.81
CA THR A 48 -6.69 8.17 -0.68
C THR A 48 -6.65 8.54 0.79
N ALA A 49 -5.72 9.42 1.14
CA ALA A 49 -5.71 10.09 2.43
C ALA A 49 -6.94 11.00 2.57
N SER A 50 -7.41 11.17 3.80
CA SER A 50 -8.52 12.06 4.14
C SER A 50 -8.25 12.73 5.49
N ALA A 51 -9.09 13.69 5.87
CA ALA A 51 -9.01 14.39 7.15
C ALA A 51 -9.07 13.46 8.38
N GLN A 52 -9.59 12.23 8.22
CA GLN A 52 -9.74 11.24 9.30
C GLN A 52 -8.71 10.11 9.22
N ARG A 53 -7.98 10.01 8.10
CA ARG A 53 -7.12 8.86 7.80
C ARG A 53 -5.97 9.26 6.90
N ARG A 54 -4.74 9.21 7.41
CA ARG A 54 -3.54 9.36 6.57
C ARG A 54 -3.03 8.01 6.08
N ILE A 55 -2.39 8.03 4.93
CA ILE A 55 -1.54 6.92 4.48
C ILE A 55 -0.15 7.20 5.06
N ALA A 56 0.19 6.53 6.16
CA ALA A 56 1.43 6.76 6.87
C ALA A 56 2.62 6.10 6.16
N GLU A 57 2.37 4.98 5.48
CA GLU A 57 3.45 4.18 4.92
C GLU A 57 2.95 3.26 3.80
N VAL A 58 3.81 3.03 2.81
CA VAL A 58 3.61 2.09 1.71
C VAL A 58 4.90 1.31 1.52
N ARG A 59 4.81 -0.01 1.53
CA ARG A 59 5.94 -0.92 1.32
C ARG A 59 5.60 -1.95 0.26
N GLU A 60 6.39 -1.98 -0.80
CA GLU A 60 6.46 -3.15 -1.68
C GLU A 60 7.33 -4.22 -0.99
N LEU A 61 6.78 -5.41 -0.82
CA LEU A 61 7.44 -6.54 -0.17
C LEU A 61 7.99 -7.49 -1.25
N HIS A 62 9.06 -8.21 -0.93
CA HIS A 62 9.72 -9.14 -1.85
C HIS A 62 8.85 -10.33 -2.33
N CYS A 63 7.69 -10.55 -1.72
CA CYS A 63 6.78 -11.66 -2.04
C CYS A 63 5.60 -11.23 -2.93
N ASP A 64 5.78 -10.23 -3.79
CA ASP A 64 4.71 -9.68 -4.64
C ASP A 64 3.50 -9.23 -3.82
N ARG A 65 3.77 -8.51 -2.73
CA ARG A 65 2.76 -7.96 -1.83
C ARG A 65 3.02 -6.50 -1.55
N VAL A 66 1.97 -5.77 -1.25
CA VAL A 66 2.03 -4.35 -0.90
C VAL A 66 1.41 -4.17 0.47
N ALA A 67 2.21 -3.71 1.43
CA ALA A 67 1.75 -3.37 2.75
C ALA A 67 1.51 -1.85 2.85
N VAL A 68 0.33 -1.45 3.29
CA VAL A 68 -0.03 -0.05 3.50
C VAL A 68 -0.38 0.16 4.96
N ARG A 69 0.29 1.11 5.62
CA ARG A 69 -0.07 1.54 6.97
C ARG A 69 -0.97 2.75 6.89
N LEU A 70 -2.18 2.59 7.40
CA LEU A 70 -3.16 3.64 7.59
C LEU A 70 -3.17 4.05 9.06
N ALA A 71 -3.22 5.35 9.26
CA ALA A 71 -3.19 5.98 10.57
C ALA A 71 -4.46 6.82 10.69
N SER A 72 -5.30 6.53 11.68
CA SER A 72 -6.47 7.34 11.98
C SER A 72 -6.12 8.41 13.00
N GLY A 73 -6.61 9.62 12.78
CA GLY A 73 -6.43 10.77 13.66
C GLY A 73 -7.21 11.95 13.08
N SER A 74 -7.84 12.74 13.93
CA SER A 74 -8.44 14.00 13.47
C SER A 74 -7.35 15.01 13.23
N GLU A 75 -7.54 15.85 12.21
CA GLU A 75 -6.69 17.02 11.98
C GLU A 75 -6.60 17.85 13.28
N GLY A 76 -5.39 17.97 13.84
CA GLY A 76 -5.12 18.71 15.08
C GLY A 76 -5.04 17.88 16.37
N ASP A 77 -5.36 16.58 16.36
CA ASP A 77 -5.13 15.70 17.51
C ASP A 77 -3.89 14.83 17.28
N SER A 78 -2.83 15.10 18.04
CA SER A 78 -1.57 14.32 17.98
C SER A 78 -1.73 12.88 18.47
N ARG A 79 -2.89 12.52 19.04
CA ARG A 79 -3.22 11.14 19.42
C ARG A 79 -3.90 10.44 18.26
N MET A 80 -3.11 9.70 17.49
CA MET A 80 -3.65 8.76 16.51
C MET A 80 -4.55 7.75 17.22
N GLY A 81 -5.79 7.55 16.74
CA GLY A 81 -6.80 6.73 17.42
C GLY A 81 -6.56 5.23 17.25
N CYS A 82 -6.12 4.81 16.07
CA CYS A 82 -5.70 3.44 15.77
C CYS A 82 -4.78 3.38 14.55
N GLU A 83 -3.97 2.32 14.49
CA GLU A 83 -3.18 1.98 13.31
C GLU A 83 -3.77 0.74 12.64
N ILE A 84 -3.84 0.78 11.31
CA ILE A 84 -4.29 -0.35 10.49
C ILE A 84 -3.23 -0.62 9.44
N TRP A 85 -2.67 -1.83 9.46
CA TRP A 85 -1.91 -2.36 8.34
C TRP A 85 -2.86 -3.13 7.42
N GLN A 86 -2.70 -2.91 6.11
CA GLN A 86 -3.42 -3.63 5.06
C GLN A 86 -2.42 -4.27 4.12
N LEU A 87 -2.63 -5.54 3.79
CA LEU A 87 -1.78 -6.30 2.89
C LEU A 87 -2.54 -6.59 1.60
N TYR A 88 -1.95 -6.22 0.47
CA TYR A 88 -2.50 -6.41 -0.85
C TYR A 88 -1.62 -7.31 -1.72
N ASP A 89 -2.22 -7.98 -2.70
CA ASP A 89 -1.50 -8.48 -3.86
C ASP A 89 -1.18 -7.36 -4.87
N LEU A 90 -0.49 -7.69 -5.96
CA LEU A 90 -0.15 -6.72 -7.02
C LEU A 90 -1.34 -6.29 -7.87
N GLN A 91 -2.48 -6.99 -7.76
CA GLN A 91 -3.72 -6.71 -8.47
C GLN A 91 -4.61 -5.72 -7.67
N GLY A 92 -4.31 -5.51 -6.39
CA GLY A 92 -5.04 -4.62 -5.48
C GLY A 92 -6.12 -5.32 -4.65
N GLN A 93 -6.12 -6.66 -4.61
CA GLN A 93 -6.97 -7.44 -3.72
C GLN A 93 -6.44 -7.33 -2.29
N LEU A 94 -7.33 -7.04 -1.34
CA LEU A 94 -6.98 -7.03 0.07
C LEU A 94 -6.93 -8.48 0.56
N LEU A 95 -5.77 -8.90 1.08
CA LEU A 95 -5.52 -10.26 1.57
C LEU A 95 -5.67 -10.33 3.08
N ALA A 96 -5.14 -9.34 3.79
CA ALA A 96 -5.24 -9.28 5.24
C ALA A 96 -5.25 -7.85 5.75
N SER A 97 -5.74 -7.67 6.97
CA SER A 97 -5.59 -6.44 7.73
C SER A 97 -5.25 -6.72 9.19
N LEU A 98 -4.38 -5.90 9.77
CA LEU A 98 -4.04 -5.91 11.19
C LEU A 98 -4.39 -4.53 11.74
N GLN A 99 -5.34 -4.46 12.67
CA GLN A 99 -5.65 -3.25 13.40
C GLN A 99 -5.16 -3.37 14.84
N THR A 100 -4.43 -2.38 15.33
CA THR A 100 -3.92 -2.34 16.71
C THR A 100 -4.60 -1.24 17.51
N SER A 101 -4.82 -1.49 18.80
CA SER A 101 -5.20 -0.44 19.75
C SER A 101 -4.01 0.50 19.99
N LEU A 102 -4.31 1.73 20.38
CA LEU A 102 -3.30 2.76 20.67
C LEU A 102 -2.29 2.33 21.76
N ASP A 103 -2.76 1.58 22.76
CA ASP A 103 -1.92 1.06 23.84
C ASP A 103 -1.15 -0.23 23.46
N GLY A 104 -1.35 -0.73 22.23
CA GLY A 104 -0.73 -1.95 21.72
C GLY A 104 -1.08 -3.21 22.50
N ARG A 105 -2.14 -3.18 23.33
CA ARG A 105 -2.60 -4.33 24.13
C ARG A 105 -3.56 -5.24 23.39
N LEU A 106 -4.26 -4.70 22.40
CA LEU A 106 -5.23 -5.41 21.59
C LEU A 106 -4.86 -5.29 20.12
N ALA A 107 -5.11 -6.35 19.38
CA ALA A 107 -5.13 -6.28 17.93
C ALA A 107 -6.26 -7.15 17.36
N VAL A 108 -6.69 -6.83 16.16
CA VAL A 108 -7.56 -7.69 15.36
C VAL A 108 -6.85 -7.95 14.05
N VAL A 109 -6.65 -9.23 13.74
CA VAL A 109 -6.19 -9.68 12.43
C VAL A 109 -7.39 -10.22 11.68
N SER A 110 -7.60 -9.74 10.46
CA SER A 110 -8.55 -10.30 9.51
C SER A 110 -7.76 -10.85 8.33
N ASP A 111 -7.89 -12.15 8.08
CA ASP A 111 -7.38 -12.86 6.92
C ASP A 111 -8.55 -13.13 5.97
N TYR A 112 -8.56 -12.41 4.85
CA TYR A 112 -9.62 -12.48 3.86
C TYR A 112 -9.44 -13.66 2.91
N GLU A 113 -8.23 -14.22 2.80
CA GLU A 113 -7.98 -15.43 2.01
C GLU A 113 -8.58 -16.65 2.73
N SER A 114 -8.35 -16.76 4.04
CA SER A 114 -8.91 -17.87 4.84
C SER A 114 -10.30 -17.59 5.43
N ARG A 115 -10.86 -16.40 5.21
CA ARG A 115 -12.16 -15.95 5.74
C ARG A 115 -12.23 -16.06 7.27
N LYS A 116 -11.14 -15.69 7.95
CA LYS A 116 -11.03 -15.74 9.40
C LYS A 116 -10.63 -14.39 9.97
N ALA A 117 -11.09 -14.12 11.18
CA ALA A 117 -10.57 -13.03 11.99
C ALA A 117 -10.25 -13.54 13.40
N SER A 118 -9.26 -12.90 14.01
CA SER A 118 -8.76 -13.25 15.34
C SER A 118 -8.53 -11.99 16.15
N ARG A 119 -9.03 -11.97 17.38
CA ARG A 119 -8.65 -10.95 18.37
C ARG A 119 -7.43 -11.44 19.11
N LEU A 120 -6.40 -10.60 19.12
CA LEU A 120 -5.14 -10.83 19.81
C LEU A 120 -5.06 -9.95 21.05
N VAL A 121 -4.52 -10.50 22.14
CA VAL A 121 -4.26 -9.80 23.40
C VAL A 121 -2.78 -9.89 23.73
N ARG A 122 -2.22 -8.84 24.35
CA ARG A 122 -0.84 -8.86 24.82
C ARG A 122 -0.72 -9.62 26.14
N ASN A 123 0.09 -10.67 26.18
CA ASN A 123 0.33 -11.47 27.37
C ASN A 123 1.36 -10.81 28.31
N ARG A 124 1.63 -11.43 29.47
CA ARG A 124 2.59 -10.91 30.46
C ARG A 124 4.04 -10.85 29.98
N ARG A 125 4.39 -11.57 28.91
CA ARG A 125 5.71 -11.53 28.26
C ARG A 125 5.81 -10.42 27.22
N GLY A 126 4.72 -9.70 26.98
CA GLY A 126 4.66 -8.64 25.98
C GLY A 126 4.38 -9.13 24.56
N GLU A 127 4.09 -10.42 24.39
CA GLU A 127 3.78 -11.06 23.09
C GLU A 127 2.28 -11.01 22.81
N MET A 128 1.89 -11.02 21.54
CA MET A 128 0.48 -11.10 21.15
C MET A 128 0.05 -12.56 21.03
N GLU A 129 -1.02 -12.93 21.73
CA GLU A 129 -1.62 -14.27 21.67
C GLU A 129 -3.07 -14.20 21.22
N THR A 130 -3.56 -15.26 20.57
CA THR A 130 -4.95 -15.31 20.10
C THR A 130 -5.89 -15.57 21.27
N ALA A 131 -6.79 -14.63 21.55
CA ALA A 131 -7.82 -14.76 22.57
C ALA A 131 -9.08 -15.46 22.04
N GLU A 132 -9.47 -15.15 20.80
CA GLU A 132 -10.64 -15.73 20.13
C GLU A 132 -10.47 -15.65 18.61
N SER A 133 -11.23 -16.45 17.89
CA SER A 133 -11.29 -16.41 16.42
C SER A 133 -12.69 -16.71 15.93
N TRP A 134 -13.08 -16.07 14.83
CA TRP A 134 -14.37 -16.23 14.20
C TRP A 134 -14.23 -16.23 12.67
N SER A 135 -15.25 -16.75 11.99
CA SER A 135 -15.33 -16.68 10.53
C SER A 135 -15.92 -15.32 10.10
N ILE A 136 -15.46 -14.79 8.97
CA ILE A 136 -15.95 -13.53 8.39
C ILE A 136 -16.51 -13.73 7.00
#